data_AF-A0A157ZF95-F1
#
_entry.id   AF-A0A157ZF95-F1
#
_cell.length_a   1.000
_cell.length_b   1.000
_cell.length_c   1.000
_cell.angle_alpha   90.00
_cell.angle_beta   90.00
_cell.angle_gamma   90.00
#
_symmetry.space_group_name_H-M   'P 1'
#
loop_
_entity.id
_entity.type
_entity.pdbx_description
1 polymer ?
#
loop_
_entity_poly.entity_id
_entity_poly.type
_entity_poly.pdbx_seq_one_letter_code
_entity_poly.pdbx_strand_id
1 'polypeptide(L)'
;MFQRAVDATHTGYFKAGPLTQDLIWEQYPYPVALQSLLDGNASSMILNATPVTRIDPPQAPRDDVWINKTGSTNGFGAYVAFVPKERVGIVMLANRNIPNEARVKAAYAIITSLAGAR
;
A
#
# COMPACT_ATOMS: atom_id res chain seq x y z
N MET A 1 4.64 -9.89 22.28
CA MET A 1 4.86 -10.84 21.15
C MET A 1 4.10 -10.40 19.90
N PHE A 2 2.79 -10.13 20.01
CA PHE A 2 1.95 -9.67 18.87
C PHE A 2 2.48 -8.41 18.18
N GLN A 3 2.69 -7.31 18.90
CA GLN A 3 3.13 -6.04 18.29
C GLN A 3 4.43 -6.21 17.49
N ARG A 4 5.41 -6.93 18.05
CA ARG A 4 6.66 -7.26 17.36
C ARG A 4 6.43 -8.04 16.06
N ALA A 5 5.46 -8.95 16.04
CA ALA A 5 5.11 -9.69 14.83
C ALA A 5 4.45 -8.78 13.78
N VAL A 6 3.60 -7.84 14.20
CA VAL A 6 3.00 -6.83 13.30
C VAL A 6 4.09 -5.90 12.75
N ASP A 7 4.95 -5.35 13.60
CA ASP A 7 6.02 -4.44 13.20
C ASP A 7 6.99 -5.10 12.21
N ALA A 8 7.26 -6.40 12.37
CA ALA A 8 8.08 -7.15 11.42
C ALA A 8 7.49 -7.20 10.01
N THR A 9 6.16 -7.05 9.86
CA THR A 9 5.52 -6.94 8.54
C THR A 9 5.72 -5.58 7.88
N HIS A 10 6.11 -4.55 8.62
CA HIS A 10 6.33 -3.18 8.12
C HIS A 10 7.82 -2.87 7.88
N THR A 11 8.68 -3.89 7.85
CA THR A 11 10.11 -3.74 7.54
C THR A 11 10.32 -3.77 6.03
N GLY A 12 10.91 -2.70 5.49
CA GLY A 12 11.17 -2.56 4.06
C GLY A 12 12.45 -3.25 3.61
N TYR A 13 12.37 -4.12 2.61
CA TYR A 13 13.51 -4.90 2.13
C TYR A 13 14.00 -4.46 0.74
N PHE A 14 13.10 -4.01 -0.13
CA PHE A 14 13.43 -3.66 -1.51
C PHE A 14 12.69 -2.42 -1.97
N LYS A 15 13.30 -1.63 -2.85
CA LYS A 15 12.59 -0.64 -3.66
C LYS A 15 12.28 -1.23 -5.04
N ALA A 16 11.06 -1.06 -5.52
CA ALA A 16 10.57 -1.54 -6.81
C ALA A 16 9.69 -0.46 -7.46
N GLY A 17 10.18 0.23 -8.49
CA GLY A 17 9.46 1.38 -9.06
C GLY A 17 9.09 2.42 -7.97
N PRO A 18 7.80 2.78 -7.80
CA PRO A 18 7.38 3.77 -6.81
C PRO A 18 7.24 3.24 -5.37
N LEU A 19 7.33 1.92 -5.14
CA LEU A 19 7.03 1.30 -3.84
C LEU A 19 8.27 0.77 -3.12
N THR A 20 8.17 0.67 -1.80
CA THR A 20 9.02 -0.17 -0.95
C THR A 20 8.26 -1.46 -0.63
N GLN A 21 8.89 -2.61 -0.82
CA GLN A 21 8.32 -3.93 -0.56
C GLN A 21 8.73 -4.45 0.83
N ASP A 22 7.72 -4.85 1.61
CA ASP A 22 7.88 -5.50 2.90
C ASP A 22 7.48 -6.98 2.84
N LEU A 23 7.24 -7.60 4.01
CA LEU A 23 6.48 -8.84 4.10
C LEU A 23 5.00 -8.57 3.84
N ILE A 24 4.51 -8.97 2.66
CA ILE A 24 3.14 -8.75 2.16
C ILE A 24 2.86 -7.30 1.78
N TRP A 25 3.13 -6.36 2.68
CA TRP A 25 2.80 -4.95 2.50
C TRP A 25 3.66 -4.24 1.46
N GLU A 26 3.05 -3.25 0.81
CA GLU A 26 3.68 -2.33 -0.13
C GLU A 26 3.56 -0.90 0.45
N GLN A 27 4.67 -0.19 0.60
CA GLN A 27 4.72 1.14 1.20
C GLN A 27 5.08 2.25 0.19
N TYR A 28 4.54 3.45 0.42
CA TYR A 28 4.89 4.67 -0.30
C TYR A 28 5.11 5.81 0.70
N PRO A 29 6.10 6.72 0.49
CA PRO A 29 6.25 7.90 1.34
C PRO A 29 4.97 8.73 1.40
N TYR A 30 4.56 9.17 2.59
CA TYR A 30 3.37 9.98 2.79
C TYR A 30 3.74 11.45 3.16
N PRO A 31 3.15 12.48 2.53
CA PRO A 31 2.09 12.42 1.53
C PRO A 31 2.54 11.80 0.19
N VAL A 32 1.71 10.92 -0.36
CA VAL A 32 1.96 10.22 -1.63
C VAL A 32 1.15 10.87 -2.75
N ALA A 33 1.72 11.00 -3.95
CA ALA A 33 0.94 11.41 -5.12
C ALA A 33 0.03 10.27 -5.59
N LEU A 34 -1.22 10.56 -5.97
CA LEU A 34 -2.15 9.55 -6.49
C LEU A 34 -1.53 8.72 -7.62
N GLN A 35 -0.78 9.35 -8.53
CA GLN A 35 -0.14 8.65 -9.65
C GLN A 35 0.84 7.56 -9.17
N SER A 36 1.63 7.81 -8.12
CA SER A 36 2.56 6.81 -7.58
C SER A 36 1.83 5.58 -7.03
N LEU A 37 0.66 5.77 -6.41
CA LEU A 37 -0.19 4.65 -5.96
C LEU A 37 -0.79 3.88 -7.13
N LEU A 38 -1.23 4.60 -8.18
CA LEU A 38 -1.77 3.98 -9.39
C LEU A 38 -0.71 3.14 -10.10
N ASP A 39 0.49 3.69 -10.29
CA ASP A 39 1.61 3.00 -10.94
C ASP A 39 2.03 1.76 -10.15
N GLY A 40 2.11 1.87 -8.83
CA GLY A 40 2.48 0.76 -7.96
C GLY A 40 1.41 -0.34 -7.83
N ASN A 41 0.15 -0.06 -8.18
CA ASN A 41 -0.94 -1.04 -8.12
C ASN A 41 -1.47 -1.44 -9.52
N ALA A 42 -0.78 -1.00 -10.58
CA ALA A 42 -1.13 -1.25 -11.97
C ALA A 42 -0.89 -2.70 -12.37
N SER A 43 -1.59 -3.16 -13.42
CA SER A 43 -1.40 -4.50 -13.99
C SER A 43 0.04 -4.76 -14.44
N SER A 44 0.78 -3.73 -14.88
CA SER A 44 2.20 -3.85 -15.23
C SER A 44 3.07 -4.21 -14.03
N MET A 45 2.85 -3.60 -12.87
CA MET A 45 3.56 -3.96 -11.63
C MET A 45 3.25 -5.40 -11.20
N ILE A 46 2.01 -5.85 -11.44
CA ILE A 46 1.54 -7.18 -11.03
C ILE A 46 2.06 -8.29 -11.95
N LEU A 47 2.07 -8.05 -13.27
CA LEU A 47 2.29 -9.09 -14.28
C LEU A 47 3.71 -9.12 -14.82
N ASN A 48 4.46 -8.01 -14.71
CA ASN A 48 5.78 -7.90 -15.29
C ASN A 48 6.87 -8.02 -14.23
N ALA A 49 8.04 -8.52 -14.65
CA ALA A 49 9.23 -8.44 -13.82
C ALA A 49 9.62 -6.96 -13.63
N THR A 50 9.67 -6.54 -12.36
CA THR A 50 10.08 -5.19 -11.98
C THR A 50 11.48 -5.25 -11.36
N PRO A 51 12.48 -4.53 -11.89
CA PRO A 51 13.80 -4.44 -11.27
C PRO A 51 13.71 -3.92 -9.84
N VAL A 52 14.51 -4.51 -8.94
CA VAL A 52 14.51 -4.13 -7.52
C VAL A 52 15.89 -3.67 -7.07
N THR A 53 15.91 -2.76 -6.10
CA THR A 53 17.12 -2.40 -5.36
C THR A 53 16.98 -2.85 -3.91
N ARG A 54 17.92 -3.66 -3.43
CA ARG A 54 17.94 -4.11 -2.03
C ARG A 54 18.22 -2.95 -1.09
N ILE A 55 17.53 -2.93 0.04
CA ILE A 55 17.79 -2.03 1.16
C ILE A 55 18.63 -2.81 2.18
N ASP A 56 19.85 -2.36 2.45
CA ASP A 56 20.78 -3.00 3.39
C ASP A 56 21.46 -1.94 4.29
N PRO A 57 21.22 -1.94 5.62
CA PRO A 57 20.33 -2.84 6.35
C PRO A 57 18.84 -2.63 5.99
N PRO A 58 17.94 -3.61 6.20
CA PRO A 58 16.50 -3.44 5.96
C PRO A 58 15.96 -2.19 6.66
N GLN A 59 15.05 -1.50 5.99
CA GLN A 59 14.44 -0.29 6.51
C GLN A 59 13.50 -0.64 7.68
N ALA A 60 13.81 -0.08 8.86
CA ALA A 60 12.94 -0.21 10.03
C ALA A 60 11.53 0.34 9.74
N PRO A 61 10.49 -0.16 10.45
CA PRO A 61 9.12 0.34 10.31
C PRO A 61 9.03 1.86 10.41
N ARG A 62 8.26 2.44 9.49
CA ARG A 62 8.02 3.88 9.38
C ARG A 62 6.56 4.18 9.69
N ASP A 63 6.31 5.38 10.19
CA ASP A 63 4.96 5.88 10.42
C ASP A 63 4.51 6.86 9.31
N ASP A 64 5.44 7.50 8.62
CA ASP A 64 5.22 8.48 7.55
C ASP A 64 5.04 7.85 6.15
N VAL A 65 4.28 6.76 6.09
CA VAL A 65 4.09 5.95 4.87
C VAL A 65 2.62 5.59 4.66
N TRP A 66 2.21 5.54 3.39
CA TRP A 66 1.00 4.88 2.95
C TRP A 66 1.32 3.40 2.75
N ILE A 67 0.70 2.53 3.53
CA ILE A 67 0.87 1.08 3.43
C ILE A 67 -0.40 0.48 2.83
N ASN A 68 -0.29 -0.36 1.81
CA ASN A 68 -1.47 -0.96 1.19
C ASN A 68 -1.30 -2.43 0.76
N LYS A 69 -2.46 -3.02 0.42
CA LYS A 69 -2.54 -4.27 -0.31
C LYS A 69 -3.83 -4.37 -1.13
N THR A 70 -3.71 -4.83 -2.36
CA THR A 70 -4.82 -5.30 -3.20
C THR A 70 -5.01 -6.82 -3.09
N GLY A 71 -6.25 -7.29 -3.22
CA GLY A 71 -6.57 -8.72 -3.31
C GLY A 71 -7.78 -8.96 -4.21
N SER A 72 -7.75 -10.01 -5.04
CA SER A 72 -8.83 -10.31 -5.98
C SER A 72 -9.02 -11.81 -6.16
N THR A 73 -10.27 -12.20 -6.38
CA THR A 73 -10.66 -13.51 -6.93
C THR A 73 -11.59 -13.28 -8.13
N ASN A 74 -12.13 -14.34 -8.74
CA ASN A 74 -13.08 -14.19 -9.85
C ASN A 74 -14.34 -13.40 -9.45
N GLY A 75 -14.77 -13.52 -8.19
CA GLY A 75 -16.00 -12.90 -7.69
C GLY A 75 -15.79 -11.73 -6.73
N PHE A 76 -14.56 -11.45 -6.29
CA PHE A 76 -14.31 -10.50 -5.21
C PHE A 76 -13.15 -9.55 -5.51
N GLY A 77 -13.26 -8.36 -4.93
CA GLY A 77 -12.23 -7.35 -4.91
C GLY A 77 -12.07 -6.77 -3.52
N ALA A 78 -10.83 -6.73 -3.03
CA ALA A 78 -10.45 -6.13 -1.77
C ALA A 78 -9.33 -5.10 -1.96
N TYR A 79 -9.35 -4.09 -1.10
CA TYR A 79 -8.24 -3.16 -0.93
C TYR A 79 -8.16 -2.74 0.55
N VAL A 80 -6.96 -2.79 1.10
CA VAL A 80 -6.65 -2.28 2.44
C VAL A 80 -5.56 -1.24 2.29
N ALA A 81 -5.71 -0.10 2.96
CA ALA A 81 -4.65 0.88 3.07
C ALA A 81 -4.69 1.59 4.42
N PHE A 82 -3.55 2.06 4.90
CA PHE A 82 -3.45 2.83 6.13
C PHE A 82 -2.22 3.73 6.13
N VAL A 83 -2.29 4.81 6.90
CA VAL A 83 -1.19 5.76 7.13
C VAL A 83 -0.95 5.83 8.64
N PRO A 84 0.11 5.19 9.18
CA PRO A 84 0.26 5.06 10.63
C PRO A 84 0.36 6.41 11.37
N LYS A 85 1.13 7.37 10.84
CA LYS A 85 1.28 8.72 11.42
C LYS A 85 -0.05 9.46 11.51
N GLU A 86 -0.92 9.28 10.52
CA GLU A 86 -2.26 9.88 10.50
C GLU A 86 -3.30 9.06 11.29
N ARG A 87 -2.94 7.89 11.80
CA ARG A 87 -3.85 6.99 12.53
C ARG A 87 -5.16 6.76 11.77
N VAL A 88 -5.06 6.60 10.45
CA VAL A 88 -6.19 6.38 9.53
C VAL A 88 -5.95 5.10 8.74
N GLY A 89 -7.02 4.33 8.56
CA GLY A 89 -7.02 3.12 7.75
C GLY A 89 -8.35 2.94 7.07
N ILE A 90 -8.33 2.25 5.94
CA ILE A 90 -9.51 1.92 5.14
C ILE A 90 -9.47 0.44 4.75
N VAL A 91 -10.62 -0.20 4.83
CA VAL A 91 -10.87 -1.54 4.31
C VAL A 91 -12.04 -1.44 3.33
N MET A 92 -11.81 -1.88 2.09
CA MET A 92 -12.81 -1.92 1.04
C MET A 92 -13.00 -3.37 0.59
N LEU A 93 -14.22 -3.88 0.68
CA LEU A 93 -14.58 -5.23 0.24
C LEU A 93 -15.74 -5.14 -0.76
N ALA A 94 -15.61 -5.80 -1.90
CA ALA A 94 -16.62 -5.86 -2.94
C ALA A 94 -16.84 -7.31 -3.38
N ASN A 95 -18.10 -7.68 -3.58
CA ASN A 95 -18.53 -8.94 -4.23
C ASN A 95 -18.50 -8.85 -5.76
N ARG A 96 -17.54 -8.08 -6.29
CA ARG A 96 -17.19 -7.99 -7.70
C ARG A 96 -15.69 -7.69 -7.78
N ASN A 97 -15.00 -8.28 -8.77
CA ASN A 97 -13.62 -7.92 -9.07
C ASN A 97 -13.58 -6.52 -9.74
N ILE A 98 -13.54 -5.47 -8.92
CA ILE A 98 -13.44 -4.07 -9.36
C ILE A 98 -11.99 -3.77 -9.79
N PRO A 99 -11.69 -2.99 -10.84
CA PRO A 99 -10.31 -2.64 -11.20
C PRO A 99 -9.53 -2.01 -10.04
N ASN A 100 -8.25 -2.35 -9.89
CA ASN A 100 -7.38 -1.81 -8.82
C ASN A 100 -7.35 -0.28 -8.83
N GLU A 101 -7.27 0.34 -10.01
CA GLU A 101 -7.30 1.79 -10.18
C GLU A 101 -8.51 2.44 -9.47
N ALA A 102 -9.70 1.87 -9.63
CA ALA A 102 -10.91 2.39 -9.01
C ALA A 102 -10.87 2.25 -7.47
N ARG A 103 -10.35 1.13 -6.97
CA ARG A 103 -10.18 0.92 -5.52
C ARG A 103 -9.18 1.93 -4.93
N VAL A 104 -8.04 2.12 -5.59
CA VAL A 104 -6.98 3.04 -5.16
C VAL A 104 -7.47 4.49 -5.19
N LYS A 105 -8.14 4.94 -6.27
CA LYS A 105 -8.71 6.30 -6.37
C LYS A 105 -9.69 6.60 -5.25
N ALA A 106 -10.60 5.66 -4.98
CA ALA A 106 -11.59 5.83 -3.91
C ALA A 106 -10.91 5.91 -2.52
N ALA A 107 -9.99 5.00 -2.23
CA ALA A 107 -9.26 5.01 -0.96
C ALA A 107 -8.41 6.27 -0.78
N TYR A 108 -7.72 6.73 -1.83
CA TYR A 108 -6.96 7.97 -1.83
C TYR A 108 -7.85 9.15 -1.47
N ALA A 109 -8.99 9.32 -2.17
CA ALA A 109 -9.92 10.42 -1.89
C ALA A 109 -10.42 10.40 -0.44
N ILE A 110 -10.78 9.23 0.10
CA ILE A 110 -11.26 9.07 1.47
C ILE A 110 -10.16 9.41 2.49
N ILE A 111 -8.96 8.81 2.37
CA ILE A 111 -7.88 9.06 3.32
C ILE A 111 -7.40 10.51 3.25
N THR A 112 -7.24 11.09 2.05
CA THR A 112 -6.87 12.50 1.89
C THR A 112 -7.90 13.43 2.52
N SER A 113 -9.21 13.14 2.37
CA SER A 113 -10.26 13.91 3.04
C SER A 113 -10.19 13.83 4.56
N LEU A 114 -9.79 12.69 5.13
CA LEU A 114 -9.71 12.50 6.58
C LEU A 114 -8.42 13.08 7.19
N ALA A 115 -7.30 12.98 6.47
CA ALA A 115 -6.02 13.49 6.92
C ALA A 115 -5.89 15.01 6.73
N GLY A 116 -6.49 15.58 5.68
CA GLY A 116 -6.51 17.03 5.45
C GLY A 116 -7.54 17.80 6.29
N ALA A 117 -8.45 17.11 6.97
CA ALA A 117 -9.44 17.71 7.88
C ALA A 117 -8.94 17.87 9.32
N ARG A 118 -7.65 17.61 9.57
CA ARG A 118 -7.00 17.73 10.88
C ARG A 118 -6.05 18.91 10.96
#